data_AF-A0A0L6VL06-F1
#
_entry.id   AF-A0A0L6VL06-F1
#
_cell.length_a   1.000
_cell.length_b   1.000
_cell.length_c   1.000
_cell.angle_alpha   90.00
_cell.angle_beta   90.00
_cell.angle_gamma   90.00
#
_symmetry.space_group_name_H-M   'P 1'
#
loop_
_entity.id
_entity.type
_entity.pdbx_description
1 polymer ?
#
loop_
_entity_poly.entity_id
_entity_poly.type
_entity_poly.pdbx_seq_one_letter_code
_entity_poly.pdbx_strand_id
1 'polypeptide(L)'
;MLRDEYNKYQDQIARSSRKDNRKKLGHFKEIQFTAKEWIEIKELNEELEPFNHLTKIMEGDGPTGAFVLPNYYQMISDLKAKDRALGREAALHPMYAKMIEKLETYQEEALECETLVMATLLHPTFQLKLFTHFLPAKANDAKAFLEQHFQKRKNIDNKLLEKTKPTNINPGNIFDLYEAPETNEKTKDLEFYIKNMDHLQGPCEKIPKVF
;
A
#
# COMPACT_ATOMS: atom_id res chain seq x y z
N MET A 1 -0.64 -12.13 18.45
CA MET A 1 -1.81 -12.25 19.35
C MET A 1 -2.80 -13.31 18.88
N LEU A 2 -3.59 -13.14 17.80
CA LEU A 2 -4.57 -14.16 17.35
C LEU A 2 -3.94 -15.48 16.85
N ARG A 3 -2.78 -15.42 16.18
CA ARG A 3 -2.08 -16.62 15.68
C ARG A 3 -1.42 -17.44 16.79
N ASP A 4 -0.96 -16.77 17.85
CA ASP A 4 -0.37 -17.42 19.02
C ASP A 4 -1.43 -18.12 19.87
N GLU A 5 -2.61 -17.49 20.00
CA GLU A 5 -3.78 -18.12 20.60
C GLU A 5 -4.27 -19.32 19.77
N TYR A 6 -4.33 -19.19 18.45
CA TYR A 6 -4.69 -20.28 17.54
C TYR A 6 -3.80 -21.52 17.72
N ASN A 7 -2.48 -21.33 17.75
CA ASN A 7 -1.52 -22.42 17.94
C ASN A 7 -1.66 -23.07 19.33
N LYS A 8 -1.91 -22.27 20.36
CA LYS A 8 -2.15 -22.76 21.73
C LYS A 8 -3.39 -23.66 21.82
N TYR A 9 -4.45 -23.33 21.08
CA TYR A 9 -5.66 -24.15 21.05
C TYR A 9 -5.51 -25.42 20.20
N GLN A 10 -4.74 -25.40 19.12
CA GLN A 10 -4.43 -26.60 18.32
C GLN A 10 -3.73 -27.68 19.15
N ASP A 11 -2.72 -27.28 19.95
CA ASP A 11 -2.01 -28.20 20.85
C ASP A 11 -2.93 -28.78 21.95
N GLN A 12 -3.91 -28.00 22.40
CA GLN A 12 -4.89 -28.42 23.40
C GLN A 12 -5.91 -29.42 22.82
N ILE A 13 -6.31 -29.24 21.55
CA ILE A 13 -7.17 -30.17 20.80
C ILE A 13 -6.44 -31.50 20.55
N ALA A 14 -5.18 -31.47 20.10
CA ALA A 14 -4.38 -32.68 19.86
C ALA A 14 -4.15 -33.52 21.12
N ARG A 15 -3.98 -32.86 22.29
CA ARG A 15 -3.78 -33.53 23.59
C ARG A 15 -5.07 -34.10 24.18
N SER A 16 -6.22 -33.46 23.94
CA SER A 16 -7.54 -33.94 24.43
C SER A 16 -8.08 -35.14 23.65
N SER A 17 -7.68 -35.33 22.38
CA SER A 17 -8.05 -36.50 21.57
C SER A 17 -7.49 -37.84 22.08
N ARG A 18 -6.48 -37.84 22.97
CA ARG A 18 -5.83 -39.07 23.48
C ARG A 18 -6.44 -39.61 24.77
N LYS A 19 -7.37 -38.90 25.39
CA LYS A 19 -8.12 -39.38 26.55
C LYS A 19 -9.59 -39.49 26.18
N ASP A 20 -10.04 -40.74 26.13
CA ASP A 20 -11.41 -41.18 25.98
C ASP A 20 -12.36 -40.35 26.87
N ASN A 21 -13.01 -39.33 26.27
CA ASN A 21 -14.16 -38.62 26.82
C ASN A 21 -14.76 -37.73 25.72
N ARG A 22 -15.85 -38.20 25.12
CA ARG A 22 -16.73 -37.41 24.26
C ARG A 22 -17.27 -36.22 25.07
N LYS A 23 -17.13 -35.01 24.51
CA LYS A 23 -17.75 -33.72 24.88
C LYS A 23 -16.93 -32.79 25.78
N LYS A 24 -16.22 -31.85 25.15
CA LYS A 24 -16.53 -30.41 25.15
C LYS A 24 -15.50 -29.72 24.22
N LEU A 25 -15.89 -29.52 22.96
CA LEU A 25 -15.11 -28.74 21.98
C LEU A 25 -15.01 -27.27 22.46
N GLY A 26 -13.94 -26.59 22.04
CA GLY A 26 -13.33 -25.41 22.66
C GLY A 26 -14.24 -24.30 23.19
N HIS A 27 -13.83 -23.69 24.31
CA HIS A 27 -14.47 -22.53 24.92
C HIS A 27 -13.82 -21.23 24.42
N PHE A 28 -14.60 -20.32 23.83
CA PHE A 28 -14.24 -18.91 23.67
C PHE A 28 -15.41 -18.04 24.14
N LYS A 29 -15.22 -17.27 25.22
CA LYS A 29 -16.23 -16.33 25.77
C LYS A 29 -17.67 -16.90 25.84
N GLU A 30 -17.84 -18.05 26.50
CA GLU A 30 -19.13 -18.73 26.71
C GLU A 30 -19.85 -19.27 25.45
N ILE A 31 -19.28 -19.06 24.25
CA ILE A 31 -19.78 -19.66 23.01
C ILE A 31 -19.05 -20.99 22.79
N GLN A 32 -19.82 -22.06 22.62
CA GLN A 32 -19.28 -23.39 22.27
C GLN A 32 -19.36 -23.58 20.77
N PHE A 33 -18.20 -23.74 20.14
CA PHE A 33 -18.12 -24.07 18.72
C PHE A 33 -17.94 -25.57 18.54
N THR A 34 -18.72 -26.12 17.62
CA THR A 34 -18.55 -27.44 17.05
C THR A 34 -17.27 -27.51 16.21
N ALA A 35 -16.78 -28.72 15.94
CA ALA A 35 -15.62 -28.91 15.07
C ALA A 35 -15.84 -28.33 13.65
N LYS A 36 -17.09 -28.36 13.16
CA LYS A 36 -17.48 -27.80 11.87
C LYS A 36 -17.36 -26.28 11.84
N GLU A 37 -17.88 -25.60 12.86
CA GLU A 37 -17.77 -24.14 12.99
C GLU A 37 -16.31 -23.69 13.09
N TRP A 38 -15.44 -24.48 13.75
CA TRP A 38 -14.01 -24.19 13.78
C TRP A 38 -13.34 -24.26 12.40
N ILE A 39 -13.77 -25.18 11.54
CA ILE A 39 -13.27 -25.28 10.16
C ILE A 39 -13.74 -24.06 9.36
N GLU A 40 -15.01 -23.70 9.46
CA GLU A 40 -15.58 -22.52 8.78
C GLU A 40 -14.90 -21.21 9.21
N ILE A 41 -14.62 -21.04 10.51
CA ILE A 41 -13.86 -19.89 11.03
C ILE A 41 -12.43 -19.86 10.48
N LYS A 42 -11.80 -21.04 10.35
CA LYS A 42 -10.44 -21.14 9.79
C LYS A 42 -10.43 -20.72 8.32
N GLU A 43 -11.36 -21.24 7.53
CA GLU A 43 -11.53 -20.89 6.12
C GLU A 43 -11.78 -19.38 5.96
N LEU A 44 -12.67 -18.81 6.78
CA LEU A 44 -12.92 -17.36 6.78
C LEU A 44 -11.65 -16.55 7.09
N ASN A 45 -10.87 -16.96 8.09
CA ASN A 45 -9.63 -16.26 8.45
C ASN A 45 -8.57 -16.34 7.35
N GLU A 46 -8.47 -17.47 6.66
CA GLU A 46 -7.58 -17.64 5.51
C GLU A 46 -7.99 -16.71 4.36
N GLU A 47 -9.28 -16.51 4.13
CA GLU A 47 -9.79 -15.58 3.12
C GLU A 47 -9.58 -14.10 3.48
N LEU A 48 -9.57 -13.76 4.77
CA LEU A 48 -9.34 -12.39 5.25
C LEU A 48 -7.86 -12.04 5.42
N GLU A 49 -6.97 -13.03 5.44
CA GLU A 49 -5.53 -12.84 5.67
C GLU A 49 -4.87 -11.87 4.66
N PRO A 50 -5.16 -11.94 3.34
CA PRO A 50 -4.57 -11.03 2.36
C PRO A 50 -4.92 -9.56 2.62
N PHE A 51 -6.14 -9.28 3.09
CA PHE A 51 -6.56 -7.92 3.43
C PHE A 51 -5.78 -7.39 4.63
N ASN A 52 -5.63 -8.19 5.68
CA ASN A 52 -4.85 -7.83 6.86
C ASN A 52 -3.38 -7.61 6.51
N HIS A 53 -2.82 -8.43 5.62
CA HIS A 53 -1.47 -8.25 5.13
C HIS A 53 -1.31 -6.92 4.39
N LEU A 54 -2.23 -6.62 3.46
CA LEU A 54 -2.21 -5.36 2.72
C LEU A 54 -2.37 -4.17 3.65
N THR A 55 -3.32 -4.20 4.59
CA THR A 55 -3.53 -3.12 5.57
C THR A 55 -2.24 -2.80 6.31
N LYS A 56 -1.50 -3.80 6.79
CA LYS A 56 -0.21 -3.58 7.45
C LYS A 56 0.85 -2.93 6.57
N ILE A 57 0.86 -3.26 5.27
CA ILE A 57 1.78 -2.61 4.32
C ILE A 57 1.38 -1.14 4.13
N MET A 58 0.08 -0.86 4.05
CA MET A 58 -0.45 0.46 3.74
C MET A 58 -0.48 1.42 4.95
N GLU A 59 -0.49 0.89 6.18
CA GLU A 59 -0.46 1.65 7.44
C GLU A 59 0.92 2.26 7.79
N GLY A 60 1.99 1.87 7.09
CA GLY A 60 3.34 2.39 7.37
C GLY A 60 3.61 3.77 6.76
N ASP A 61 4.64 4.45 7.26
CA ASP A 61 5.12 5.76 6.75
C ASP A 61 5.87 5.68 5.39
N GLY A 62 5.69 4.59 4.65
CA GLY A 62 6.33 4.37 3.36
C GLY A 62 5.60 5.07 2.21
N PRO A 63 6.23 5.22 1.03
CA PRO A 63 5.59 5.76 -0.16
C PRO A 63 4.63 4.71 -0.78
N THR A 64 3.51 4.44 -0.10
CA THR A 64 2.53 3.39 -0.45
C THR A 64 1.47 3.87 -1.43
N GLY A 65 1.32 5.18 -1.61
CA GLY A 65 0.28 5.78 -2.46
C GLY A 65 0.29 5.27 -3.91
N ALA A 66 1.46 5.01 -4.48
CA ALA A 66 1.60 4.47 -5.84
C ALA A 66 1.10 3.03 -6.00
N PHE A 67 0.94 2.29 -4.90
CA PHE A 67 0.54 0.88 -4.90
C PHE A 67 -0.96 0.69 -4.64
N VAL A 68 -1.69 1.75 -4.27
CA VAL A 68 -3.14 1.69 -4.00
C VAL A 68 -3.92 1.12 -5.19
N LEU A 69 -3.77 1.74 -6.37
CA LEU A 69 -4.48 1.33 -7.59
C LEU A 69 -4.11 -0.09 -8.06
N PRO A 70 -2.82 -0.46 -8.17
CA PRO A 70 -2.42 -1.84 -8.46
C PRO A 70 -3.01 -2.87 -7.49
N ASN A 71 -2.97 -2.59 -6.18
CA ASN A 71 -3.44 -3.52 -5.16
C ASN A 71 -4.96 -3.73 -5.24
N TYR A 72 -5.74 -2.66 -5.39
CA TYR A 72 -7.19 -2.80 -5.58
C TYR A 72 -7.53 -3.58 -6.85
N TYR A 73 -6.85 -3.29 -7.96
CA TYR A 73 -7.06 -4.04 -9.20
C TYR A 73 -6.78 -5.55 -9.02
N GLN A 74 -5.63 -5.89 -8.42
CA GLN A 74 -5.23 -7.28 -8.20
C GLN A 74 -6.22 -8.01 -7.29
N MET A 75 -6.61 -7.39 -6.17
CA MET A 75 -7.56 -8.01 -5.23
C MET A 75 -8.93 -8.24 -5.86
N ILE A 76 -9.46 -7.27 -6.62
CA ILE A 76 -10.72 -7.43 -7.35
C ILE A 76 -10.62 -8.59 -8.34
N SER A 77 -9.51 -8.68 -9.08
CA SER A 77 -9.26 -9.77 -10.02
C SER A 77 -9.23 -11.13 -9.32
N ASP A 78 -8.51 -11.24 -8.21
CA ASP A 78 -8.38 -12.48 -7.44
C ASP A 78 -9.71 -12.92 -6.83
N LEU A 79 -10.48 -11.99 -6.26
CA LEU A 79 -11.81 -12.26 -5.72
C LEU A 79 -12.78 -12.69 -6.82
N LYS A 80 -12.77 -12.03 -8.00
CA LYS A 80 -13.58 -12.46 -9.15
C LYS A 80 -13.17 -13.83 -9.68
N ALA A 81 -11.90 -14.20 -9.60
CA ALA A 81 -11.45 -15.54 -9.95
C ALA A 81 -11.97 -16.58 -8.95
N LYS A 82 -11.87 -16.30 -7.64
CA LYS A 82 -12.40 -17.17 -6.58
C LYS A 82 -13.92 -17.30 -6.66
N ASP A 83 -14.64 -16.20 -6.87
CA ASP A 83 -16.10 -16.19 -6.96
C ASP A 83 -16.62 -17.04 -8.12
N ARG A 84 -15.93 -16.99 -9.28
CA ARG A 84 -16.25 -17.84 -10.43
C ARG A 84 -15.91 -19.32 -10.21
N ALA A 85 -14.92 -19.61 -9.37
CA ALA A 85 -14.54 -20.98 -9.04
C ALA A 85 -15.48 -21.62 -8.00
N LEU A 86 -16.14 -20.81 -7.16
CA LEU A 86 -17.14 -21.28 -6.21
C LEU A 86 -18.49 -21.51 -6.89
N GLY A 87 -19.20 -22.56 -6.49
CA GLY A 87 -20.63 -22.71 -6.80
C GLY A 87 -21.46 -21.69 -6.03
N ARG A 88 -22.58 -21.21 -6.61
CA ARG A 88 -23.49 -20.22 -5.98
C ARG A 88 -24.05 -20.65 -4.61
N GLU A 89 -24.01 -21.94 -4.32
CA GLU A 89 -24.50 -22.56 -3.08
C GLU A 89 -23.46 -22.52 -1.95
N ALA A 90 -22.21 -22.12 -2.26
CA ALA A 90 -21.15 -22.08 -1.27
C ALA A 90 -21.36 -20.91 -0.28
N ALA A 91 -21.15 -21.19 1.00
CA ALA A 91 -21.45 -20.25 2.10
C ALA A 91 -20.71 -18.90 1.99
N LEU A 92 -19.56 -18.87 1.31
CA LEU A 92 -18.75 -17.66 1.13
C LEU A 92 -19.12 -16.83 -0.11
N HIS A 93 -19.98 -17.32 -1.00
CA HIS A 93 -20.35 -16.59 -2.22
C HIS A 93 -20.93 -15.18 -1.95
N PRO A 94 -21.86 -15.00 -0.99
CA PRO A 94 -22.34 -13.66 -0.64
C PRO A 94 -21.23 -12.71 -0.12
N MET A 95 -20.20 -13.28 0.51
CA MET A 95 -19.06 -12.52 1.03
C MET A 95 -18.22 -11.96 -0.12
N TYR A 96 -17.86 -12.79 -1.10
CA TYR A 96 -17.08 -12.32 -2.26
C TYR A 96 -17.81 -11.25 -3.05
N ALA A 97 -19.11 -11.41 -3.30
CA ALA A 97 -19.91 -10.40 -3.96
C ALA A 97 -19.83 -9.04 -3.24
N LYS A 98 -19.97 -9.04 -1.91
CA LYS A 98 -19.89 -7.82 -1.09
C LYS A 98 -18.48 -7.23 -0.99
N MET A 99 -17.44 -8.06 -0.99
CA MET A 99 -16.05 -7.61 -1.00
C MET A 99 -15.67 -6.96 -2.32
N ILE A 100 -16.07 -7.56 -3.43
CA ILE A 100 -15.85 -7.03 -4.78
C ILE A 100 -16.53 -5.67 -4.91
N GLU A 101 -17.82 -5.58 -4.54
CA GLU A 101 -18.59 -4.33 -4.56
C GLU A 101 -17.87 -3.21 -3.79
N LYS A 102 -17.43 -3.47 -2.55
CA LYS A 102 -16.68 -2.48 -1.76
C LYS A 102 -15.36 -2.07 -2.38
N LEU A 103 -14.59 -3.02 -2.91
CA LEU A 103 -13.30 -2.72 -3.52
C LEU A 103 -13.44 -1.95 -4.82
N GLU A 104 -14.49 -2.22 -5.62
CA GLU A 104 -14.80 -1.45 -6.81
C GLU A 104 -15.13 0.00 -6.45
N THR A 105 -15.93 0.24 -5.40
CA THR A 105 -16.16 1.61 -4.90
C THR A 105 -14.86 2.30 -4.49
N TYR A 106 -14.00 1.65 -3.71
CA TYR A 106 -12.72 2.25 -3.32
C TYR A 106 -11.76 2.45 -4.49
N GLN A 107 -11.80 1.59 -5.51
CA GLN A 107 -11.03 1.77 -6.72
C GLN A 107 -11.51 3.01 -7.49
N GLU A 108 -12.82 3.23 -7.59
CA GLU A 108 -13.39 4.43 -8.21
C GLU A 108 -12.98 5.69 -7.47
N GLU A 109 -13.13 5.72 -6.14
CA GLU A 109 -12.67 6.85 -5.30
C GLU A 109 -11.16 7.12 -5.46
N ALA A 110 -10.33 6.06 -5.52
CA ALA A 110 -8.89 6.19 -5.72
C ALA A 110 -8.54 6.72 -7.11
N LEU A 111 -9.34 6.40 -8.15
CA LEU A 111 -9.17 6.92 -9.50
C LEU A 111 -9.57 8.40 -9.63
N GLU A 112 -10.45 8.89 -8.76
CA GLU A 112 -10.79 10.32 -8.66
C GLU A 112 -9.73 11.12 -7.89
N CYS A 113 -8.88 10.45 -7.11
CA CYS A 113 -7.81 11.09 -6.36
C CYS A 113 -6.58 11.40 -7.24
N GLU A 114 -6.44 12.66 -7.63
CA GLU A 114 -5.31 13.17 -8.42
C GLU A 114 -3.93 12.74 -7.87
N THR A 115 -3.75 12.80 -6.54
CA THR A 115 -2.48 12.45 -5.89
C THR A 115 -2.14 10.98 -6.07
N LEU A 116 -3.12 10.07 -5.92
CA LEU A 116 -2.91 8.63 -6.09
C LEU A 116 -2.66 8.28 -7.55
N VAL A 117 -3.40 8.90 -8.47
CA VAL A 117 -3.19 8.75 -9.91
C VAL A 117 -1.79 9.23 -10.31
N MET A 118 -1.37 10.43 -9.86
CA MET A 118 -0.02 10.94 -10.13
C MET A 118 1.06 10.06 -9.51
N ALA A 119 0.91 9.64 -8.25
CA ALA A 119 1.88 8.77 -7.59
C ALA A 119 2.08 7.47 -8.36
N THR A 120 0.98 6.88 -8.85
CA THR A 120 1.00 5.66 -9.66
C THR A 120 1.66 5.89 -11.03
N LEU A 121 1.36 7.00 -11.70
CA LEU A 121 1.94 7.37 -13.00
C LEU A 121 3.44 7.69 -12.93
N LEU A 122 3.90 8.27 -11.83
CA LEU A 122 5.31 8.62 -11.64
C LEU A 122 6.15 7.43 -11.12
N HIS A 123 5.50 6.34 -10.72
CA HIS A 123 6.21 5.16 -10.23
C HIS A 123 6.91 4.43 -11.40
N PRO A 124 8.24 4.17 -11.33
CA PRO A 124 9.01 3.61 -12.44
C PRO A 124 8.50 2.29 -13.00
N THR A 125 7.89 1.44 -12.16
CA THR A 125 7.37 0.13 -12.57
C THR A 125 6.02 0.21 -13.28
N PHE A 126 5.17 1.17 -12.90
CA PHE A 126 3.77 1.21 -13.31
C PHE A 126 3.58 2.13 -14.51
N GLN A 127 3.89 3.42 -14.32
CA GLN A 127 3.76 4.44 -15.35
C GLN A 127 2.40 4.39 -16.07
N LEU A 128 2.35 4.80 -17.34
CA LEU A 128 1.18 4.62 -18.19
C LEU A 128 0.88 3.14 -18.48
N LYS A 129 1.87 2.25 -18.35
CA LYS A 129 1.73 0.82 -18.67
C LYS A 129 0.62 0.16 -17.83
N LEU A 130 0.52 0.53 -16.55
CA LEU A 130 -0.55 0.05 -15.68
C LEU A 130 -1.93 0.41 -16.24
N PHE A 131 -2.13 1.68 -16.61
CA PHE A 131 -3.41 2.15 -17.13
C PHE A 131 -3.72 1.54 -18.49
N THR A 132 -2.74 1.39 -19.37
CA THR A 132 -2.98 0.79 -20.70
C THR A 132 -3.42 -0.67 -20.64
N HIS A 133 -2.89 -1.45 -19.69
CA HIS A 133 -3.17 -2.88 -19.62
C HIS A 133 -4.35 -3.21 -18.70
N PHE A 134 -4.47 -2.52 -17.56
CA PHE A 134 -5.39 -2.89 -16.50
C PHE A 134 -6.58 -1.93 -16.38
N LEU A 135 -6.45 -0.67 -16.82
CA LEU A 135 -7.49 0.36 -16.74
C LEU A 135 -7.66 1.10 -18.08
N PRO A 136 -7.94 0.40 -19.20
CA PRO A 136 -7.88 0.97 -20.54
C PRO A 136 -8.87 2.13 -20.73
N ALA A 137 -10.01 2.09 -20.05
CA ALA A 137 -11.01 3.16 -20.08
C ALA A 137 -10.48 4.50 -19.55
N LYS A 138 -9.49 4.48 -18.65
CA LYS A 138 -8.90 5.66 -18.00
C LYS A 138 -7.51 6.01 -18.55
N ALA A 139 -6.97 5.22 -19.47
CA ALA A 139 -5.60 5.39 -19.96
C ALA A 139 -5.40 6.72 -20.71
N ASN A 140 -6.37 7.13 -21.53
CA ASN A 140 -6.31 8.41 -22.24
C ASN A 140 -6.39 9.58 -21.26
N ASP A 141 -7.30 9.50 -20.28
CA ASP A 141 -7.48 10.52 -19.25
C ASP A 141 -6.20 10.68 -18.41
N ALA A 142 -5.62 9.57 -17.95
CA ALA A 142 -4.39 9.56 -17.18
C ALA A 142 -3.20 10.15 -17.97
N LYS A 143 -3.12 9.89 -19.28
CA LYS A 143 -2.10 10.48 -20.15
C LYS A 143 -2.30 11.99 -20.32
N ALA A 144 -3.53 12.43 -20.58
CA ALA A 144 -3.85 13.85 -20.71
C ALA A 144 -3.54 14.61 -19.40
N PHE A 145 -3.87 13.99 -18.27
CA PHE A 145 -3.59 14.51 -16.94
C PHE A 145 -2.08 14.64 -16.66
N LEU A 146 -1.29 13.61 -17.00
CA LEU A 146 0.17 13.67 -16.91
C LEU A 146 0.76 14.79 -17.76
N GLU A 147 0.30 14.93 -19.01
CA GLU A 147 0.75 15.97 -19.93
C GLU A 147 0.41 17.37 -19.41
N GLN A 148 -0.80 17.56 -18.86
CA GLN A 148 -1.22 18.81 -18.26
C GLN A 148 -0.29 19.23 -17.12
N HIS A 149 0.05 18.30 -16.21
CA HIS A 149 0.98 18.56 -15.12
C HIS A 149 2.40 18.85 -15.63
N PHE A 150 2.85 18.12 -16.65
CA PHE A 150 4.15 18.35 -17.28
C PHE A 150 4.25 19.75 -17.90
N GLN A 151 3.26 20.15 -18.70
CA GLN A 151 3.22 21.50 -19.30
C GLN A 151 3.17 22.60 -18.24
N LYS A 152 2.38 22.39 -17.17
CA LYS A 152 2.34 23.33 -16.04
C LYS A 152 3.72 23.49 -15.41
N ARG A 153 4.46 22.39 -15.20
CA ARG A 153 5.82 22.45 -14.64
C ARG A 153 6.81 23.12 -15.60
N LYS A 154 6.79 22.76 -16.88
CA LYS A 154 7.63 23.36 -17.92
C LYS A 154 7.47 24.89 -17.98
N ASN A 155 6.23 25.38 -17.87
CA ASN A 155 5.96 26.82 -17.84
C ASN A 155 6.50 27.54 -16.60
N ILE A 156 6.55 26.85 -15.45
CA ILE A 156 7.15 27.38 -14.22
C ILE A 156 8.67 27.46 -14.38
N ASP A 157 9.29 26.39 -14.90
CA ASP A 157 10.72 26.31 -15.08
C ASP A 157 11.21 27.38 -16.09
N ASN A 158 10.49 27.58 -17.19
CA ASN A 158 10.79 28.65 -18.15
C ASN A 158 10.73 30.05 -17.51
N LYS A 159 9.74 30.33 -16.65
CA LYS A 159 9.63 31.60 -15.92
C LYS A 159 10.72 31.78 -14.86
N LEU A 160 11.27 30.70 -14.32
CA LEU A 160 12.40 30.74 -13.38
C LEU A 160 13.69 31.03 -14.14
N LEU A 161 13.91 30.36 -15.28
CA LEU A 161 15.07 30.56 -16.15
C LEU A 161 15.16 31.99 -16.69
N GLU A 162 14.02 32.61 -17.04
CA GLU A 162 13.97 34.03 -17.45
C GLU A 162 14.38 35.02 -16.33
N LYS A 163 14.29 34.61 -15.05
CA LYS A 163 14.60 35.45 -13.89
C LYS A 163 16.03 35.29 -13.37
N THR A 164 16.69 34.17 -13.65
CA THR A 164 18.09 33.92 -13.24
C THR A 164 19.06 34.34 -14.35
N LYS A 165 19.85 35.39 -14.10
CA LYS A 165 21.07 35.70 -14.89
C LYS A 165 22.06 34.53 -14.80
N PRO A 166 22.93 34.31 -15.80
CA PRO A 166 23.81 33.14 -15.83
C PRO A 166 24.82 33.19 -14.68
N THR A 167 24.68 32.27 -13.73
CA THR A 167 25.72 31.95 -12.74
C THR A 167 26.84 31.20 -13.46
N ASN A 168 28.09 31.55 -13.17
CA ASN A 168 29.27 30.88 -13.73
C ASN A 168 29.37 29.47 -13.12
N ILE A 169 28.90 28.46 -13.85
CA ILE A 169 28.89 27.05 -13.41
C ILE A 169 30.25 26.44 -13.72
N ASN A 170 30.93 25.91 -12.70
CA ASN A 170 32.17 25.16 -12.87
C ASN A 170 31.87 23.77 -13.49
N PRO A 171 32.43 23.42 -14.66
CA PRO A 171 32.14 22.15 -15.33
C PRO A 171 32.68 20.91 -14.58
N GLY A 172 33.47 21.08 -13.52
CA GLY A 172 34.06 19.99 -12.74
C GLY A 172 33.18 19.42 -11.61
N ASN A 173 32.08 20.09 -11.22
CA ASN A 173 31.23 19.63 -10.14
C ASN A 173 29.74 19.73 -10.50
N ILE A 174 29.10 18.57 -10.65
CA ILE A 174 27.67 18.47 -11.00
C ILE A 174 26.74 18.96 -9.88
N PHE A 175 27.22 19.01 -8.63
CA PHE A 175 26.43 19.45 -7.49
C PHE A 175 26.25 20.98 -7.45
N ASP A 176 27.15 21.74 -8.09
CA ASP A 176 27.05 23.19 -8.21
C ASP A 176 25.78 23.63 -8.97
N LEU A 177 25.17 22.74 -9.77
CA LEU A 177 23.88 22.99 -10.43
C LEU A 177 22.70 23.01 -9.46
N TYR A 178 22.84 22.39 -8.28
CA TYR A 178 21.78 22.19 -7.30
C TYR A 178 21.99 23.00 -6.02
N GLU A 179 23.11 23.72 -5.90
CA GLU A 179 23.32 24.69 -4.83
C GLU A 179 22.42 25.92 -5.06
N ALA A 180 21.66 26.29 -4.03
CA ALA A 180 20.75 27.43 -4.10
C ALA A 180 21.54 28.75 -4.18
N PRO A 181 21.04 29.78 -4.90
CA PRO A 181 21.68 31.10 -4.90
C PRO A 181 21.71 31.69 -3.49
N GLU A 182 22.77 32.43 -3.16
CA GLU A 182 23.04 32.97 -1.83
C GLU A 182 21.84 33.73 -1.23
N THR A 183 21.36 33.18 -0.11
CA THR A 183 20.53 33.76 0.95
C THR A 183 19.41 34.73 0.55
N ASN A 184 18.16 34.25 0.56
CA ASN A 184 16.99 35.10 0.81
C ASN A 184 16.54 34.97 2.28
N GLU A 185 15.67 35.85 2.79
CA GLU A 185 15.22 35.79 4.19
C GLU A 185 14.63 34.42 4.59
N LYS A 186 14.04 33.68 3.65
CA LYS A 186 13.45 32.35 3.92
C LYS A 186 14.51 31.28 4.18
N THR A 187 15.70 31.39 3.58
CA THR A 187 16.82 30.49 3.88
C THR A 187 17.36 30.69 5.30
N LYS A 188 17.31 31.90 5.85
CA LYS A 188 17.74 32.18 7.23
C LYS A 188 16.81 31.57 8.28
N ASP A 189 15.50 31.62 8.03
CA ASP A 189 14.51 30.95 8.89
C ASP A 189 14.63 29.43 8.82
N LEU A 190 14.88 28.87 7.63
CA LEU A 190 15.10 27.43 7.47
C LEU A 190 16.39 26.97 8.14
N GLU A 191 17.48 27.75 8.02
CA GLU A 191 18.73 27.53 8.74
C GLU A 191 18.55 27.59 10.26
N PHE A 192 17.73 28.50 10.77
CA PHE A 192 17.38 28.56 12.20
C PHE A 192 16.67 27.28 12.65
N TYR A 193 15.74 26.76 11.86
CA TYR A 193 15.06 25.49 12.15
C TYR A 193 15.99 24.27 12.06
N ILE A 194 16.87 24.22 11.06
CA ILE A 194 17.84 23.12 10.88
C ILE A 194 18.89 23.13 12.00
N LYS A 195 19.34 24.31 12.42
CA LYS A 195 20.35 24.48 13.48
C LYS A 195 19.81 24.14 14.88
N ASN A 196 18.49 24.20 15.06
CA ASN A 196 17.80 23.84 16.29
C ASN A 196 17.24 22.40 16.28
N MET A 197 17.44 21.65 15.19
CA MET A 197 17.24 20.20 15.19
C MET A 197 18.43 19.56 15.88
N ASP A 198 18.30 19.29 17.18
CA ASP A 198 19.24 18.49 17.94
C ASP A 198 19.58 17.22 17.17
N HIS A 199 20.88 16.93 17.11
CA HIS A 199 21.50 15.80 16.44
C HIS A 199 20.64 14.53 16.47
N LEU A 200 19.90 14.26 15.38
CA LEU A 200 19.49 12.91 15.05
C LEU A 200 20.79 12.14 14.82
N GLN A 201 21.19 11.35 15.81
CA GLN A 201 22.24 10.36 15.65
C GLN A 201 21.94 9.58 14.37
N GLY A 202 22.84 9.68 13.40
CA GLY A 202 22.76 8.89 12.18
C GLY A 202 22.67 7.40 12.52
N PRO A 203 22.12 6.58 11.62
CA PRO A 203 21.93 5.16 11.87
C PRO A 203 23.28 4.51 12.18
N CYS A 204 23.38 3.94 13.38
CA CYS A 204 24.51 3.14 13.82
C CYS A 204 24.69 1.96 12.85
N GLU A 205 25.79 1.95 12.11
CA GLU A 205 26.21 0.89 11.20
C GLU A 205 26.33 -0.44 11.93
N LYS A 206 25.30 -1.30 11.91
CA LYS A 206 25.44 -2.77 12.02
C LYS A 206 24.30 -3.45 11.26
N ILE A 207 24.49 -3.70 9.97
CA ILE A 207 23.76 -4.74 9.25
C ILE A 207 24.55 -6.04 9.44
N PRO A 208 24.06 -7.06 10.17
CA PRO A 208 24.61 -8.40 10.05
C PRO A 208 24.17 -8.98 8.71
N LYS A 209 25.13 -9.34 7.86
CA LYS A 209 24.87 -10.22 6.71
C LYS A 209 24.44 -11.58 7.25
N VAL A 210 23.26 -12.04 6.86
CA VAL A 210 22.88 -13.44 6.98
C VAL A 210 22.27 -13.89 5.66
N PHE A 211 22.80 -15.00 5.16
CA PHE A 211 22.38 -15.76 3.98
C PHE A 211 20.98 -16.36 4.18
#